data_AF-A0A5B7JLR8-F1
#
_entry.id   AF-A0A5B7JLR8-F1
#
_cell.length_a   1.000
_cell.length_b   1.000
_cell.length_c   1.000
_cell.angle_alpha   90.00
_cell.angle_beta   90.00
_cell.angle_gamma   90.00
#
_symmetry.space_group_name_H-M   'P 1'
#
loop_
_entity.id
_entity.type
_entity.pdbx_description
1 polymer ?
#
loop_
_entity_poly.entity_id
_entity_poly.type
_entity_poly.pdbx_seq_one_letter_code
_entity_poly.pdbx_strand_id
1 'polypeptide(L)'
;MALECDYVSAHLHEWIDLIFGYKQLGQPAVEAVNVFHHLFYEGNVDIYNIDDPLKKNATIGFINNFGQIPKQLFRKPHPCKKLSGQRTSIIDAGPLSQAPSVTPIEKVFYQNLDNLRPSMHAIKVYLTPSPNIPMCHES
;
A
#
# COMPACT_ATOMS: atom_id res chain seq x y z
N MET A 1 21.40 3.57 2.73
CA MET A 1 20.08 3.54 3.38
C MET A 1 19.49 2.15 3.21
N ALA A 2 18.83 1.55 4.21
CA ALA A 2 18.40 0.14 4.15
C ALA A 2 17.20 -0.10 3.21
N LEU A 3 16.19 0.78 3.19
CA LEU A 3 14.99 0.62 2.37
C LEU A 3 15.21 0.87 0.88
N GLU A 4 16.16 1.73 0.55
CA GLU A 4 16.45 2.15 -0.83
C GLU A 4 17.49 1.26 -1.52
N CYS A 5 18.05 0.26 -0.82
CA CYS A 5 19.06 -0.60 -1.41
C CYS A 5 18.45 -1.53 -2.49
N ASP A 6 19.31 -2.02 -3.37
CA ASP A 6 18.92 -2.91 -4.46
C ASP A 6 18.19 -4.16 -3.95
N TYR A 7 18.69 -4.77 -2.88
CA TYR A 7 18.06 -5.96 -2.31
C TYR A 7 16.60 -5.70 -1.89
N VAL A 8 16.35 -4.68 -1.08
CA VAL A 8 14.98 -4.35 -0.65
C VAL A 8 14.13 -3.95 -1.85
N SER A 9 14.66 -3.16 -2.79
CA SER A 9 13.96 -2.78 -4.01
C SER A 9 13.50 -3.98 -4.85
N ALA A 10 14.32 -5.03 -4.95
CA ALA A 10 13.99 -6.24 -5.69
C ALA A 10 12.89 -7.09 -5.00
N HIS A 11 12.84 -7.09 -3.66
CA HIS A 11 11.97 -7.97 -2.88
C HIS A 11 10.75 -7.28 -2.24
N LEU A 12 10.66 -5.95 -2.27
CA LEU A 12 9.58 -5.20 -1.62
C LEU A 12 8.18 -5.65 -2.09
N HIS A 13 8.05 -6.02 -3.37
CA HIS A 13 6.80 -6.51 -3.95
C HIS A 13 6.22 -7.72 -3.19
N GLU A 14 7.07 -8.58 -2.62
CA GLU A 14 6.65 -9.75 -1.83
C GLU A 14 5.99 -9.36 -0.52
N TRP A 15 6.50 -8.32 0.15
CA TRP A 15 5.87 -7.76 1.35
C TRP A 15 4.54 -7.07 1.00
N ILE A 16 4.48 -6.35 -0.12
CA ILE A 16 3.23 -5.74 -0.59
C ILE A 16 2.19 -6.84 -0.88
N ASP A 17 2.59 -7.97 -1.44
CA ASP A 17 1.70 -9.10 -1.68
C ASP A 17 1.10 -9.69 -0.39
N LEU A 18 1.85 -9.68 0.72
CA LEU A 18 1.38 -10.12 2.04
C LEU A 18 0.37 -9.14 2.64
N ILE A 19 0.67 -7.83 2.58
CA ILE A 19 -0.10 -6.82 3.31
C ILE A 19 -1.29 -6.29 2.52
N PHE A 20 -1.21 -6.21 1.20
CA PHE A 20 -2.27 -5.62 0.35
C PHE A 20 -2.69 -6.52 -0.82
N GLY A 21 -1.95 -7.59 -1.07
CA GLY A 21 -2.08 -8.39 -2.28
C GLY A 21 -2.69 -9.76 -2.10
N TYR A 22 -2.38 -10.64 -3.04
CA TYR A 22 -3.03 -11.96 -3.14
C TYR A 22 -2.69 -12.91 -1.99
N LYS A 23 -1.62 -12.64 -1.22
CA LYS A 23 -1.22 -13.43 -0.05
C LYS A 23 -1.82 -12.94 1.27
N GLN A 24 -2.73 -11.96 1.24
CA GLN A 24 -3.42 -11.49 2.44
C GLN A 24 -4.53 -12.45 2.90
N LEU A 25 -5.17 -13.18 1.97
CA LEU A 25 -6.35 -14.00 2.22
C LEU A 25 -6.28 -15.36 1.51
N GLY A 26 -7.11 -16.30 1.97
CA GLY A 26 -7.30 -17.61 1.35
C GLY A 26 -6.09 -18.54 1.48
N GLN A 27 -6.02 -19.54 0.60
CA GLN A 27 -4.94 -20.54 0.59
C GLN A 27 -3.53 -19.92 0.48
N PRO A 28 -3.28 -18.88 -0.35
CA PRO A 28 -1.97 -18.24 -0.42
C PRO A 28 -1.51 -17.63 0.91
N ALA A 29 -2.44 -17.12 1.73
CA ALA A 29 -2.12 -16.59 3.06
C ALA A 29 -1.72 -17.70 4.03
N VAL A 30 -2.37 -18.87 3.96
CA VAL A 30 -2.02 -20.05 4.77
C VAL A 30 -0.62 -20.52 4.43
N GLU A 31 -0.31 -20.66 3.13
CA GLU A 31 1.00 -21.10 2.65
C GLU A 31 2.12 -20.11 3.03
N ALA A 32 1.80 -18.81 3.08
CA ALA A 32 2.73 -17.76 3.49
C ALA A 32 2.78 -17.53 5.01
N VAL A 33 2.00 -18.28 5.80
CA VAL A 33 1.88 -18.09 7.27
C VAL A 33 1.46 -16.66 7.63
N ASN A 34 0.50 -16.12 6.88
CA ASN A 34 0.03 -14.73 6.95
C ASN A 34 -1.48 -14.64 7.27
N VAL A 35 -1.96 -15.54 8.13
CA VAL A 35 -3.37 -15.57 8.58
C VAL A 35 -3.48 -14.93 9.97
N PHE A 36 -4.41 -14.00 10.10
CA PHE A 36 -4.67 -13.26 11.34
C PHE A 36 -6.04 -13.63 11.94
N HIS A 37 -6.33 -13.08 13.12
CA HIS A 37 -7.63 -13.30 13.76
C HIS A 37 -8.77 -12.78 12.88
N HIS A 38 -9.86 -13.55 12.77
CA HIS A 38 -10.95 -13.26 11.84
C HIS A 38 -11.59 -11.87 12.04
N LEU A 39 -11.61 -11.37 13.27
CA LEU A 39 -12.13 -10.04 13.63
C LEU A 39 -11.31 -8.87 13.06
N PHE A 40 -10.05 -9.11 12.64
CA PHE A 40 -9.17 -8.04 12.16
C PHE A 40 -9.36 -7.73 10.67
N TYR A 41 -10.10 -8.57 9.93
CA TYR A 41 -10.39 -8.33 8.51
C TYR A 41 -11.67 -7.51 8.36
N GLU A 42 -11.64 -6.55 7.44
CA GLU A 42 -12.79 -5.69 7.10
C GLU A 42 -14.02 -6.53 6.73
N GLY A 43 -15.17 -6.22 7.32
CA GLY A 43 -16.45 -6.83 6.96
C GLY A 43 -16.75 -8.21 7.57
N ASN A 44 -15.83 -8.80 8.35
CA ASN A 44 -16.05 -10.09 9.00
C ASN A 44 -16.91 -10.01 10.28
N VAL A 45 -17.21 -8.80 10.76
CA VAL A 45 -17.98 -8.57 11.99
C VAL A 45 -18.93 -7.41 11.75
N ASP A 46 -20.22 -7.68 11.92
CA ASP A 46 -21.20 -6.61 12.04
C ASP A 46 -21.32 -6.20 13.51
N ILE A 47 -20.49 -5.23 13.90
CA ILE A 47 -20.43 -4.71 15.27
C ILE A 47 -21.77 -4.05 15.67
N TYR A 48 -22.56 -3.60 14.70
CA TYR A 48 -23.84 -2.93 14.97
C TYR A 48 -24.95 -3.92 15.31
N ASN A 49 -24.85 -5.16 14.82
CA ASN A 49 -25.80 -6.24 15.09
C ASN A 49 -25.49 -7.06 16.37
N ILE A 50 -24.56 -6.59 17.22
CA ILE A 50 -24.32 -7.20 18.53
C ILE A 50 -25.27 -6.59 19.56
N ASP A 51 -26.25 -7.37 20.01
CA ASP A 51 -27.29 -6.93 20.97
C ASP A 51 -26.73 -6.62 22.36
N ASP A 52 -25.83 -7.47 22.86
CA ASP A 52 -25.24 -7.30 24.20
C ASP A 52 -24.20 -6.16 24.20
N PRO A 53 -24.44 -5.07 24.96
CA PRO A 53 -23.51 -3.94 25.03
C PRO A 53 -22.13 -4.32 25.55
N LEU A 54 -22.03 -5.28 26.48
CA LEU A 54 -20.76 -5.72 27.04
C LEU A 54 -19.92 -6.43 25.97
N LYS A 55 -20.54 -7.38 25.26
CA LYS A 55 -19.91 -8.11 24.15
C LYS A 55 -19.49 -7.17 23.02
N LYS A 56 -20.34 -6.19 22.69
CA LYS A 56 -20.05 -5.17 21.68
C LYS A 56 -18.81 -4.35 22.06
N ASN A 57 -18.78 -3.81 23.28
CA ASN A 57 -17.66 -3.00 23.77
C ASN A 57 -16.36 -3.82 23.85
N ALA A 58 -16.44 -5.07 24.31
CA ALA A 58 -15.29 -5.97 24.34
C ALA A 58 -14.75 -6.25 22.92
N THR A 59 -15.62 -6.47 21.94
CA THR A 59 -15.24 -6.70 20.53
C THR A 59 -14.56 -5.47 19.92
N ILE A 60 -15.14 -4.29 20.12
CA ILE A 60 -14.57 -3.01 19.67
C ILE A 60 -13.19 -2.80 20.30
N GLY A 61 -13.10 -2.97 21.63
CA GLY A 61 -11.84 -2.84 22.36
C GLY A 61 -10.78 -3.81 21.86
N PHE A 62 -11.17 -5.05 21.54
CA PHE A 62 -10.25 -6.05 21.02
C PHE A 62 -9.69 -5.64 19.64
N ILE A 63 -10.55 -5.26 18.70
CA ILE A 63 -10.12 -4.83 17.35
C ILE A 63 -9.24 -3.58 17.43
N ASN A 64 -9.64 -2.58 18.22
CA ASN A 64 -8.93 -1.31 18.32
C ASN A 64 -7.53 -1.44 18.93
N ASN A 65 -7.33 -2.37 19.87
CA ASN A 65 -6.06 -2.49 20.58
C ASN A 65 -5.12 -3.57 19.98
N PHE A 66 -5.66 -4.62 19.35
CA PHE A 66 -4.85 -5.76 18.91
C PHE A 66 -4.61 -5.83 17.41
N GLY A 67 -5.49 -5.28 16.57
CA GLY A 67 -5.19 -5.30 15.14
C GLY A 67 -6.34 -4.95 14.21
N GLN A 68 -5.95 -4.31 13.11
CA GLN A 68 -6.78 -4.09 11.93
C GLN A 68 -5.93 -4.40 10.70
N ILE A 69 -6.39 -5.30 9.85
CA ILE A 69 -5.70 -5.64 8.61
C ILE A 69 -6.11 -4.64 7.53
N PRO A 70 -5.15 -4.03 6.80
CA PRO A 70 -5.47 -3.15 5.68
C PRO A 70 -6.30 -3.88 4.62
N LYS A 71 -7.13 -3.13 3.88
CA LYS A 71 -7.94 -3.70 2.80
C LYS A 71 -7.07 -4.34 1.72
N GLN A 72 -7.43 -5.55 1.26
CA GLN A 72 -6.83 -6.15 0.08
C GLN A 72 -7.12 -5.27 -1.15
N LEU A 73 -6.06 -4.75 -1.78
CA LEU A 73 -6.17 -3.85 -2.92
C LEU A 73 -6.18 -4.60 -4.25
N PHE A 74 -5.56 -5.78 -4.31
CA PHE A 74 -5.45 -6.55 -5.55
C PHE A 74 -5.33 -8.06 -5.28
N ARG A 75 -5.68 -8.87 -6.30
CA ARG A 75 -5.70 -10.34 -6.23
C ARG A 75 -4.65 -11.02 -7.12
N LYS A 76 -3.92 -10.26 -7.93
CA LYS A 76 -2.82 -10.76 -8.77
C LYS A 76 -1.48 -10.41 -8.11
N PRO A 77 -0.39 -11.14 -8.39
CA PRO A 77 0.94 -10.80 -7.86
C PRO A 77 1.34 -9.36 -8.18
N HIS A 78 1.92 -8.66 -7.21
CA HIS A 78 2.43 -7.32 -7.39
C HIS A 78 3.62 -7.33 -8.37
N PRO A 79 3.71 -6.38 -9.33
CA PRO A 79 4.84 -6.32 -10.24
C PRO A 79 6.19 -6.19 -9.50
N CYS A 80 7.16 -7.02 -9.87
CA CYS A 80 8.53 -6.94 -9.38
C CYS A 80 9.30 -5.81 -10.09
N LYS A 81 10.05 -5.01 -9.33
CA LYS A 81 10.93 -3.97 -9.89
C LYS A 81 12.16 -4.62 -10.52
N LYS A 82 12.32 -4.46 -11.84
CA LYS A 82 13.55 -4.89 -12.53
C LYS A 82 14.65 -3.88 -12.26
N LEU A 83 15.70 -4.28 -11.54
CA LEU A 83 16.91 -3.48 -11.38
C LEU A 83 17.75 -3.61 -12.66
N SER A 84 17.79 -2.57 -13.49
CA SER A 84 18.71 -2.53 -14.62
C SER A 84 20.13 -2.29 -14.10
N GLY A 85 20.93 -3.34 -13.88
CA GLY A 85 22.24 -3.14 -13.28
C GLY A 85 23.21 -4.30 -13.12
N GLN A 86 23.01 -5.50 -13.70
CA GLN A 86 24.18 -6.37 -13.93
C GLN A 86 24.96 -5.83 -15.13
N ARG A 87 25.83 -4.85 -14.90
CA ARG A 87 26.95 -4.59 -15.80
C ARG A 87 27.97 -5.71 -15.58
N THR A 88 27.80 -6.85 -16.25
CA THR A 88 28.94 -7.71 -16.56
C THR A 88 29.87 -6.89 -17.46
N SER A 89 30.86 -6.24 -16.85
CA SER A 89 31.94 -5.59 -17.58
C SER A 89 32.77 -6.67 -18.29
N ILE A 90 32.34 -7.08 -19.47
CA ILE A 90 33.26 -7.63 -20.45
C ILE A 90 34.06 -6.43 -20.94
N ILE A 91 35.30 -6.36 -20.46
CA ILE A 91 36.32 -5.45 -20.96
C ILE A 91 36.55 -5.76 -22.44
N ASP A 92 36.08 -4.90 -23.34
CA ASP A 92 36.62 -4.83 -24.69
C ASP A 92 37.06 -3.39 -24.96
N ALA A 93 38.35 -3.25 -25.27
CA ALA A 93 39.04 -1.97 -25.37
C ALA A 93 38.83 -1.40 -26.79
N GLY A 94 37.97 -0.38 -26.92
CA GLY A 94 37.75 0.38 -28.15
C GLY A 94 37.58 1.89 -27.89
N PRO A 95 38.05 2.78 -28.78
CA PRO A 95 38.32 4.17 -28.46
C PRO A 95 37.07 5.04 -28.32
N LEU A 96 37.19 6.03 -27.43
CA LEU A 96 36.17 6.96 -26.97
C LEU A 96 35.44 7.72 -28.09
N SER A 97 34.11 7.68 -28.03
CA SER A 97 33.23 8.78 -28.45
C SER A 97 32.22 9.01 -27.34
N GLN A 98 32.52 9.98 -26.47
CA GLN A 98 31.65 10.36 -25.35
C GLN A 98 30.41 11.09 -25.88
N ALA A 99 29.30 10.37 -26.04
CA ALA A 99 27.97 10.95 -25.88
C ALA A 99 27.54 10.70 -24.41
N PRO A 100 26.89 11.66 -23.73
CA PRO A 100 26.35 11.40 -22.40
C PRO A 100 25.26 10.34 -22.55
N SER A 101 25.58 9.12 -22.12
CA SER A 101 24.65 8.00 -22.10
C SER A 101 23.66 8.23 -20.96
N VAL A 102 22.59 8.97 -21.26
CA VAL A 102 21.40 9.06 -20.41
C VAL A 102 20.98 7.64 -20.08
N THR A 103 21.09 7.28 -18.80
CA THR A 103 20.79 5.92 -18.36
C THR A 103 19.31 5.62 -18.66
N PRO A 104 18.94 4.37 -18.98
CA PRO A 104 17.54 4.04 -19.25
C PRO A 104 16.60 4.42 -18.09
N ILE A 105 17.13 4.47 -16.86
CA ILE A 105 16.41 4.88 -15.64
C ILE A 105 15.99 6.35 -15.70
N GLU A 106 16.85 7.25 -16.16
CA GLU A 106 16.50 8.68 -16.29
C GLU A 106 15.33 8.85 -17.27
N LYS A 107 15.35 8.13 -18.41
CA LYS A 107 14.25 8.18 -19.39
C LYS A 107 12.89 7.80 -18.80
N VAL A 108 12.81 6.83 -17.89
CA VAL A 108 11.53 6.39 -17.30
C VAL A 108 10.96 7.44 -16.35
N PHE A 109 11.82 8.16 -15.63
CA PHE A 109 11.41 9.23 -14.73
C PHE A 109 10.85 10.43 -15.52
N TYR A 110 11.54 10.82 -16.62
CA TYR A 110 11.11 11.94 -17.46
C TYR A 110 9.87 11.64 -18.31
N GLN A 111 9.56 10.38 -18.58
CA GLN A 111 8.39 9.97 -19.39
C GLN A 111 7.05 10.12 -18.67
N ASN A 112 7.04 10.21 -17.34
CA ASN A 112 5.81 10.25 -16.54
C ASN A 112 5.59 11.60 -15.84
N LEU A 113 6.38 12.62 -16.16
CA LEU A 113 6.26 13.95 -15.54
C LEU A 113 4.89 14.60 -15.80
N ASP A 114 4.25 14.29 -16.92
CA ASP A 114 2.90 14.79 -17.20
C ASP A 114 1.83 14.25 -16.25
N ASN A 115 2.06 13.08 -15.63
CA ASN A 115 1.18 12.49 -14.62
C ASN A 115 1.32 13.16 -13.23
N LEU A 116 2.37 13.97 -13.04
CA LEU A 116 2.59 14.75 -11.82
C LEU A 116 1.97 16.15 -11.91
N ARG A 117 1.35 16.52 -13.04
CA ARG A 117 0.63 17.78 -13.13
C ARG A 117 -0.59 17.73 -12.23
N PRO A 118 -0.79 18.71 -11.33
CA PRO A 118 -2.01 18.82 -10.55
C PRO A 118 -3.22 18.83 -11.47
N SER A 119 -4.25 18.03 -11.15
CA SER A 119 -5.52 18.10 -11.87
C SER A 119 -6.11 19.50 -11.70
N MET A 120 -6.34 20.21 -12.81
CA MET A 120 -7.02 21.51 -12.82
C MET A 120 -8.53 21.40 -12.58
N HIS A 121 -9.05 20.17 -12.41
CA HIS A 121 -10.45 19.96 -12.08
C HIS A 121 -10.64 20.25 -10.59
N ALA A 122 -11.44 21.28 -10.29
CA ALA A 122 -11.89 21.54 -8.93
C ALA A 122 -12.52 20.26 -8.35
N ILE A 123 -11.92 19.74 -7.28
CA ILE A 123 -12.55 18.70 -6.47
C ILE A 123 -13.76 19.37 -5.82
N LYS A 124 -14.96 19.11 -6.34
CA LYS A 124 -16.18 19.43 -5.61
C LYS A 124 -16.22 18.52 -4.39
N VAL A 125 -15.67 19.01 -3.29
CA VAL A 125 -15.92 18.44 -1.97
C VAL A 125 -17.41 18.63 -1.74
N TYR A 126 -18.20 17.58 -1.94
CA TYR A 126 -19.57 17.55 -1.47
C TYR A 126 -19.51 17.45 0.05
N LEU A 127 -19.35 18.61 0.69
CA LEU A 127 -19.68 18.80 2.10
C LEU A 127 -21.18 18.60 2.23
N THR A 128 -21.60 17.37 2.52
CA THR A 128 -22.93 17.15 3.08
C THR A 128 -22.98 17.84 4.44
N PRO A 129 -23.86 18.82 4.68
CA PRO A 129 -23.95 19.49 5.96
C PRO A 129 -24.48 18.51 7.02
N SER A 130 -23.67 18.25 8.04
CA SER A 130 -24.10 17.54 9.25
C SER A 130 -25.14 18.39 10.00
N PRO A 131 -26.30 17.86 10.42
CA PRO A 131 -27.27 18.64 11.18
C PRO A 131 -26.80 18.82 12.64
N ASN A 132 -26.54 20.08 12.99
CA ASN A 132 -26.68 20.74 14.29
C ASN A 132 -26.59 19.89 15.58
N ILE A 133 -25.49 20.08 16.33
CA ILE A 133 -25.43 19.88 17.79
C ILE A 133 -25.53 21.29 18.42
N PRO A 134 -26.57 21.63 19.20
CA PRO A 134 -26.63 22.91 19.88
C PRO A 134 -25.70 22.92 21.11
N MET A 135 -24.79 23.90 21.13
CA MET A 135 -23.99 24.29 22.28
C MET A 135 -24.89 24.93 23.35
N CYS A 136 -25.01 24.30 24.52
CA CYS A 136 -25.55 24.97 25.70
C CYS A 136 -24.43 25.80 26.33
N HIS A 137 -24.64 27.12 26.37
CA HIS A 137 -23.83 28.06 27.15
C HIS A 137 -24.12 27.91 28.64
N GLU A 138 -23.06 28.00 29.43
CA GLU A 138 -23.05 28.10 30.90
C GLU A 138 -23.97 29.20 31.43
N SER A 139 -24.61 28.92 32.56
CA SER A 139 -25.06 29.88 33.56
C SER A 139 -25.06 29.19 34.93
#